data_AF-A0A962YM04-F1
#
_entry.id   AF-A0A962YM04-F1
#
_cell.length_a   1.000
_cell.length_b   1.000
_cell.length_c   1.000
_cell.angle_alpha   90.00
_cell.angle_beta   90.00
_cell.angle_gamma   90.00
#
_symmetry.space_group_name_H-M   'P 1'
#
loop_
_entity.id
_entity.type
_entity.pdbx_description
1 polymer ?
#
loop_
_entity_poly.entity_id
_entity_poly.type
_entity_poly.pdbx_seq_one_letter_code
_entity_poly.pdbx_strand_id
1 'polypeptide(L)'
;MKFRTLPATDDLPRALYTSEQVRGFDRLAIEKFEIPGLELMERAGRAAFDLLRRRWPQACSVAVLAGTGNNAGDGFVVARLAREAGLDVTVLQLGDRERLRGDAAVNAARWQQAGGDWRPF
;
A
#
# COMPACT_ATOMS: atom_id res chain seq x y z
N MET A 1 24.89 7.78 -9.21
CA MET A 1 24.09 7.59 -7.98
C MET A 1 24.71 6.44 -7.19
N LYS A 2 25.14 6.65 -5.93
CA LYS A 2 25.64 5.55 -5.09
C LYS A 2 24.44 4.96 -4.35
N PHE A 3 24.03 3.75 -4.71
CA PHE A 3 22.99 3.03 -3.99
C PHE A 3 23.56 2.52 -2.65
N ARG A 4 22.77 2.63 -1.58
CA ARG A 4 23.16 2.08 -0.27
C ARG A 4 22.69 0.63 -0.20
N THR A 5 23.62 -0.28 0.05
CA THR A 5 23.30 -1.68 0.34
C THR A 5 22.56 -1.77 1.66
N LEU A 6 21.44 -2.52 1.69
CA LEU A 6 20.74 -2.83 2.95
C LEU A 6 21.65 -3.73 3.82
N PRO A 7 21.74 -3.50 5.13
CA PRO A 7 22.55 -4.33 6.02
C PRO A 7 21.99 -5.76 6.11
N ALA A 8 22.88 -6.73 6.27
CA ALA A 8 22.54 -8.16 6.38
C ALA A 8 22.12 -8.59 7.81
N THR A 9 21.82 -7.63 8.69
CA THR A 9 21.61 -7.83 10.13
C THR A 9 20.19 -7.47 10.53
N ASP A 10 19.68 -8.10 11.60
CA ASP A 10 18.38 -7.80 12.22
C ASP A 10 18.30 -6.41 12.90
N ASP A 11 19.41 -5.66 12.91
CA ASP A 11 19.43 -4.27 13.37
C ASP A 11 18.81 -3.33 12.33
N LEU A 12 17.88 -2.47 12.78
CA LEU A 12 17.33 -1.42 11.94
C LEU A 12 18.47 -0.53 11.41
N PRO A 13 18.53 -0.26 10.09
CA PRO A 13 19.57 0.58 9.53
C PRO A 13 19.51 1.96 10.18
N ARG A 14 20.61 2.37 10.83
CA ARG A 14 20.72 3.69 11.49
C ARG A 14 20.60 4.87 10.52
N ALA A 15 20.66 4.59 9.23
CA ALA A 15 20.55 5.60 8.20
C ALA A 15 19.40 5.24 7.26
N LEU A 16 18.31 5.98 7.47
CA LEU A 16 17.07 5.86 6.74
C LEU A 16 17.10 6.79 5.52
N TYR A 17 16.31 6.44 4.51
CA TYR A 17 16.04 7.33 3.39
C TYR A 17 15.02 8.38 3.81
N THR A 18 15.19 9.60 3.29
CA THR A 18 14.16 10.64 3.42
C THR A 18 12.96 10.28 2.52
N SER A 19 11.80 10.86 2.82
CA SER A 19 10.61 10.69 1.97
C SER A 19 10.85 11.17 0.54
N GLU A 20 11.67 12.20 0.35
CA GLU A 20 12.08 12.68 -0.96
C GLU A 20 12.95 11.65 -1.71
N GLN A 21 13.90 11.01 -1.02
CA GLN A 21 14.74 9.97 -1.62
C GLN A 21 13.91 8.76 -2.05
N VAL A 22 12.95 8.32 -1.22
CA VAL A 22 12.05 7.21 -1.56
C VAL A 22 11.21 7.55 -2.79
N ARG A 23 10.61 8.75 -2.85
CA ARG A 23 9.91 9.22 -4.07
C ARG A 23 10.82 9.28 -5.30
N GLY A 24 12.10 9.60 -5.09
CA GLY A 24 13.12 9.56 -6.15
C GLY A 24 13.36 8.14 -6.68
N PHE A 25 13.33 7.14 -5.80
CA PHE A 25 13.45 5.73 -6.21
C PHE A 25 12.22 5.24 -6.97
N ASP A 26 11.02 5.60 -6.52
CA ASP A 26 9.78 5.26 -7.24
C ASP A 26 9.80 5.86 -8.65
N ARG A 27 10.20 7.13 -8.77
CA ARG A 27 10.34 7.80 -10.06
C ARG A 27 11.38 7.13 -10.95
N LEU A 28 12.53 6.74 -10.40
CA LEU A 28 13.55 6.01 -11.13
C LEU A 28 13.05 4.64 -11.62
N ALA A 29 12.30 3.91 -10.78
CA ALA A 29 11.67 2.65 -11.14
C ALA A 29 10.69 2.81 -12.31
N ILE A 30 9.88 3.87 -12.28
CA ILE A 30 8.90 4.17 -13.33
C ILE A 30 9.58 4.61 -14.63
N GLU A 31 10.44 5.62 -14.57
CA GLU A 31 10.96 6.30 -15.76
C GLU A 31 12.12 5.54 -16.42
N LYS A 32 12.98 4.89 -15.63
CA LYS A 32 14.19 4.24 -16.14
C LYS A 32 14.06 2.73 -16.27
N PHE A 33 13.34 2.10 -15.33
CA PHE A 33 13.15 0.65 -15.34
C PHE A 33 11.78 0.24 -15.88
N GLU A 34 10.97 1.23 -16.34
CA GLU A 34 9.68 1.02 -16.99
C GLU A 34 8.69 0.19 -16.13
N ILE A 35 8.82 0.26 -14.80
CA ILE A 35 7.92 -0.43 -13.87
C ILE A 35 6.74 0.51 -13.56
N PRO A 36 5.50 0.17 -13.92
CA PRO A 36 4.35 1.04 -13.67
C PRO A 36 4.17 1.36 -12.18
N GLY A 37 3.80 2.60 -11.86
CA GLY A 37 3.52 3.03 -10.47
C GLY A 37 2.47 2.15 -9.79
N LEU A 38 1.44 1.74 -10.54
CA LEU A 38 0.41 0.82 -10.10
C LEU A 38 0.98 -0.54 -9.66
N GLU A 39 2.03 -1.03 -10.33
CA GLU A 39 2.68 -2.28 -9.96
C GLU A 39 3.53 -2.12 -8.69
N LEU A 40 4.23 -0.97 -8.53
CA LEU A 40 4.94 -0.66 -7.29
C LEU A 40 3.98 -0.62 -6.09
N MET A 41 2.83 0.03 -6.25
CA MET A 41 1.76 0.11 -5.25
C MET A 41 1.18 -1.28 -4.91
N GLU A 42 0.90 -2.10 -5.92
CA GLU A 42 0.41 -3.47 -5.73
C GLU A 42 1.43 -4.32 -4.93
N ARG A 43 2.72 -4.19 -5.25
CA ARG A 43 3.81 -4.88 -4.52
C ARG A 43 3.92 -4.40 -3.07
N ALA A 44 3.82 -3.09 -2.82
CA ALA A 44 3.88 -2.52 -1.48
C ALA A 44 2.69 -2.98 -0.61
N GLY A 45 1.47 -2.88 -1.15
CA GLY A 45 0.26 -3.37 -0.48
C GLY A 45 0.29 -4.88 -0.21
N ARG A 46 0.75 -5.69 -1.17
CA ARG A 46 0.97 -7.14 -0.99
C ARG A 46 1.94 -7.42 0.15
N ALA A 47 3.10 -6.77 0.15
CA ALA A 47 4.11 -6.98 1.19
C ALA A 47 3.56 -6.64 2.59
N ALA A 48 2.80 -5.55 2.71
CA ALA A 48 2.13 -5.17 3.95
C ALA A 48 1.09 -6.22 4.39
N PHE A 49 0.26 -6.73 3.47
CA PHE A 49 -0.71 -7.78 3.76
C PHE A 49 -0.04 -9.10 4.19
N ASP A 50 1.01 -9.53 3.49
CA ASP A 50 1.72 -10.76 3.83
C ASP A 50 2.38 -10.65 5.22
N LEU A 51 2.90 -9.48 5.58
CA LEU A 51 3.40 -9.22 6.92
C LEU A 51 2.28 -9.26 7.96
N LEU A 52 1.13 -8.65 7.68
CA LEU A 52 -0.05 -8.71 8.55
C LEU A 52 -0.45 -10.16 8.83
N ARG A 53 -0.57 -11.01 7.80
CA ARG A 53 -0.93 -12.43 7.96
C ARG A 53 0.11 -13.22 8.74
N ARG A 54 1.41 -12.93 8.57
CA ARG A 54 2.48 -13.55 9.35
C ARG A 54 2.45 -13.12 10.82
N ARG A 55 2.21 -11.83 11.09
CA ARG A 55 2.26 -11.26 12.44
C ARG A 55 1.01 -11.59 13.26
N TRP A 56 -0.15 -11.65 12.61
CA TRP A 56 -1.46 -11.93 13.22
C TRP A 56 -2.21 -13.02 12.43
N PRO A 57 -1.76 -14.28 12.49
CA PRO A 57 -2.35 -15.36 11.71
C PRO A 57 -3.81 -15.67 12.09
N GLN A 58 -4.19 -15.36 13.33
CA GLN A 58 -5.54 -15.55 13.87
C GLN A 58 -6.47 -14.35 13.64
N ALA A 59 -5.99 -13.26 13.01
CA ALA A 59 -6.87 -12.14 12.70
C ALA A 59 -7.96 -12.58 11.71
N CYS A 60 -9.22 -12.37 12.12
CA CYS A 60 -10.40 -12.63 11.30
C CYS A 60 -10.99 -11.33 10.72
N SER A 61 -10.57 -10.17 11.24
CA SER A 61 -11.03 -8.86 10.76
C SER A 61 -9.87 -7.85 10.62
N VAL A 62 -10.03 -6.91 9.70
CA VAL A 62 -9.07 -5.84 9.39
C VAL A 62 -9.80 -4.52 9.20
N ALA A 63 -9.37 -3.49 9.92
CA ALA A 63 -9.75 -2.11 9.65
C ALA A 63 -8.61 -1.41 8.91
N VAL A 64 -8.90 -0.87 7.72
CA VAL A 64 -7.95 -0.08 6.93
C VAL A 64 -8.35 1.39 7.00
N LEU A 65 -7.49 2.22 7.56
CA LEU A 65 -7.65 3.68 7.57
C LEU A 65 -6.83 4.25 6.41
N ALA A 66 -7.51 4.72 5.37
CA ALA A 66 -6.90 5.24 4.15
C ALA A 66 -7.03 6.77 4.09
N GLY A 67 -5.95 7.47 3.73
CA GLY A 67 -6.03 8.90 3.40
C GLY A 67 -6.54 9.14 1.98
N THR A 68 -6.08 10.22 1.35
CA THR A 68 -6.39 10.55 -0.06
C THR A 68 -5.18 10.48 -1.00
N GLY A 69 -3.98 10.24 -0.46
CA GLY A 69 -2.73 10.14 -1.22
C GLY A 69 -2.37 8.73 -1.67
N ASN A 70 -1.15 8.54 -2.16
CA ASN A 70 -0.68 7.24 -2.69
C ASN A 70 -0.81 6.09 -1.68
N ASN A 71 -0.54 6.34 -0.39
CA ASN A 71 -0.69 5.33 0.67
C ASN A 71 -2.15 4.82 0.80
N ALA A 72 -3.14 5.62 0.38
CA ALA A 72 -4.52 5.15 0.33
C ALA A 72 -4.66 3.98 -0.66
N GLY A 73 -3.96 4.06 -1.79
CA GLY A 73 -3.90 3.00 -2.79
C GLY A 73 -3.30 1.71 -2.24
N ASP A 74 -2.19 1.78 -1.51
CA ASP A 74 -1.63 0.62 -0.80
C ASP A 74 -2.65 0.03 0.19
N GLY A 75 -3.36 0.89 0.92
CA GLY A 75 -4.44 0.50 1.81
C GLY A 75 -5.58 -0.25 1.11
N PHE A 76 -6.02 0.24 -0.05
CA PHE A 76 -7.05 -0.44 -0.86
C PHE A 76 -6.56 -1.78 -1.42
N VAL A 77 -5.27 -1.90 -1.74
CA VAL A 77 -4.66 -3.20 -2.07
C VAL A 77 -4.77 -4.13 -0.86
N VAL A 78 -4.32 -3.71 0.32
CA VAL A 78 -4.43 -4.52 1.55
C VAL A 78 -5.87 -4.93 1.84
N ALA A 79 -6.83 -4.01 1.71
CA ALA A 79 -8.25 -4.29 1.92
C ALA A 79 -8.76 -5.38 0.97
N ARG A 80 -8.46 -5.26 -0.32
CA ARG A 80 -8.85 -6.23 -1.34
C ARG A 80 -8.24 -7.61 -1.05
N LEU A 81 -6.95 -7.66 -0.74
CA LEU A 81 -6.25 -8.91 -0.45
C LEU A 81 -6.75 -9.58 0.84
N ALA A 82 -7.06 -8.80 1.87
CA ALA A 82 -7.65 -9.32 3.09
C ALA A 82 -9.04 -9.93 2.85
N ARG A 83 -9.86 -9.28 2.02
CA ARG A 83 -11.17 -9.80 1.63
C ARG A 83 -11.06 -11.07 0.78
N GLU A 84 -10.14 -11.10 -0.20
CA GLU A 84 -9.86 -12.29 -1.01
C GLU A 84 -9.41 -13.49 -0.13
N ALA A 85 -8.73 -13.21 0.98
CA ALA A 85 -8.34 -14.20 1.98
C ALA A 85 -9.45 -14.57 2.99
N GLY A 86 -10.67 -14.03 2.83
CA GLY A 86 -11.84 -14.35 3.65
C GLY A 86 -11.93 -13.61 4.98
N LEU A 87 -11.15 -12.54 5.18
CA LEU A 87 -11.26 -11.70 6.37
C LEU A 87 -12.44 -10.73 6.25
N ASP A 88 -13.01 -10.35 7.39
CA ASP A 88 -13.94 -9.23 7.47
C ASP A 88 -13.17 -7.90 7.37
N VAL A 89 -13.51 -7.06 6.40
CA VAL A 89 -12.72 -5.86 6.08
C VAL A 89 -13.60 -4.62 6.13
N THR A 90 -13.19 -3.67 6.97
CA THR A 90 -13.74 -2.32 7.01
C THR A 90 -12.72 -1.33 6.49
N VAL A 91 -13.10 -0.48 5.54
CA VAL A 91 -12.26 0.61 5.05
C VAL A 91 -12.89 1.95 5.47
N LEU A 92 -12.10 2.76 6.16
CA LEU A 92 -12.45 4.12 6.54
C LEU A 92 -11.52 5.09 5.82
N GLN A 93 -12.09 6.08 5.15
CA GLN A 93 -11.31 7.08 4.43
C GLN A 93 -11.29 8.42 5.17
N LEU A 94 -10.09 8.92 5.43
CA LEU A 94 -9.87 10.26 5.97
C LEU A 94 -9.72 11.26 4.82
N GLY A 95 -10.72 12.13 4.66
CA GLY A 95 -10.83 13.14 3.61
C GLY A 95 -11.65 12.67 2.41
N ASP A 96 -11.94 13.59 1.49
CA ASP A 96 -12.95 13.40 0.45
C ASP A 96 -12.61 12.27 -0.52
N ARG A 97 -13.60 11.41 -0.82
CA ARG A 97 -13.49 10.29 -1.78
C ARG A 97 -13.08 10.77 -3.16
N GLU A 98 -13.59 11.93 -3.53
CA GLU A 98 -13.32 12.65 -4.77
C GLU A 98 -11.90 13.22 -4.83
N ARG A 99 -11.03 13.02 -3.84
CA ARG A 99 -9.61 13.40 -3.91
C ARG A 99 -8.69 12.25 -4.28
N LEU A 100 -9.20 11.01 -4.34
CA LEU A 100 -8.42 9.88 -4.84
C LEU A 100 -8.10 10.09 -6.33
N ARG A 101 -6.83 9.97 -6.69
CA ARG A 101 -6.32 10.17 -8.06
C ARG A 101 -5.28 9.12 -8.41
N GLY A 102 -4.98 8.99 -9.70
CA GLY A 102 -3.96 8.08 -10.21
C GLY A 102 -4.15 6.65 -9.70
N ASP A 103 -3.05 6.01 -9.35
CA ASP A 103 -3.02 4.60 -8.90
C ASP A 103 -3.89 4.35 -7.65
N ALA A 104 -4.02 5.34 -6.77
CA ALA A 104 -4.88 5.22 -5.58
C ALA A 104 -6.36 5.09 -5.97
N ALA A 105 -6.82 5.85 -6.97
CA ALA A 105 -8.18 5.75 -7.49
C ALA A 105 -8.41 4.40 -8.21
N VAL A 106 -7.41 3.91 -8.94
CA VAL A 106 -7.48 2.59 -9.61
C VAL A 106 -7.66 1.48 -8.58
N ASN A 107 -6.88 1.48 -7.49
CA ASN A 107 -7.02 0.46 -6.45
C ASN A 107 -8.30 0.61 -5.62
N ALA A 108 -8.79 1.84 -5.41
CA ALA A 108 -10.13 2.05 -4.83
C ALA A 108 -11.23 1.45 -5.72
N ALA A 109 -11.15 1.63 -7.05
CA ALA A 109 -12.09 1.01 -7.98
C ALA A 109 -11.99 -0.53 -7.98
N ARG A 110 -10.78 -1.10 -7.92
CA ARG A 110 -10.57 -2.55 -7.77
C ARG A 110 -11.17 -3.08 -6.47
N TRP A 111 -11.07 -2.32 -5.38
CA TRP A 111 -11.73 -2.66 -4.11
C TRP A 111 -13.26 -2.72 -4.27
N GLN A 112 -13.88 -1.76 -4.98
CA GLN A 112 -15.31 -1.83 -5.29
C GLN A 112 -15.68 -3.05 -6.15
N GLN A 113 -14.87 -3.34 -7.17
CA GLN A 113 -15.10 -4.50 -8.06
C GLN A 113 -15.00 -5.83 -7.31
N ALA A 114 -14.19 -5.89 -6.25
CA ALA A 114 -14.11 -7.03 -5.32
C ALA A 114 -15.32 -7.10 -4.35
N GLY A 115 -16.34 -6.26 -4.54
CA GLY A 115 -17.53 -6.17 -3.69
C GLY A 115 -17.29 -5.43 -2.38
N GLY A 116 -16.20 -4.69 -2.27
CA GLY A 116 -15.87 -3.86 -1.13
C GLY A 116 -16.57 -2.50 -1.17
N ASP A 117 -16.82 -1.93 0.00
CA ASP A 117 -17.27 -0.54 0.15
C ASP A 117 -16.37 0.17 1.17
N TRP A 118 -16.42 1.49 1.22
CA TRP A 118 -15.72 2.27 2.24
C TRP A 118 -16.51 3.51 2.63
N ARG A 119 -16.26 3.93 3.86
CA ARG A 119 -17.01 5.00 4.51
C ARG A 119 -16.07 6.14 4.89
N PRO A 120 -16.57 7.37 5.04
CA PRO A 120 -15.80 8.42 5.70
C PRO A 120 -15.42 8.01 7.13
N PHE A 121 -14.25 8.46 7.59
CA PHE A 121 -13.80 8.30 8.99
C PHE A 121 -14.56 9.27 9.91
#